data_AF-D4XL65-F1
#
_entry.id   AF-D4XL65-F1
#
_cell.length_a   1.000
_cell.length_b   1.000
_cell.length_c   1.000
_cell.angle_alpha   90.00
_cell.angle_beta   90.00
_cell.angle_gamma   90.00
#
_symmetry.space_group_name_H-M   'P 1'
#
loop_
_entity.id
_entity.type
_entity.pdbx_description
1 polymer ?
#
loop_
_entity_poly.entity_id
_entity_poly.type
_entity_poly.pdbx_seq_one_letter_code
_entity_poly.pdbx_strand_id
1 'polypeptide(L)'
;MVPSLPQASTGGGLMLASIALGLVSLLPEQALFSWGWRIPFLASIVLLGVGWYIRVKVPESPDFEKVKEQAENIKVPALKVFKQHPKQLFTIIVARAAENAWFYIASTFTLAYTTTQLGIPRQEILFATICGAAVILFMTPLCGHLSDKVGQRNMFMFGLCVLALFSYPFFSMLNTKDPVLVWTAIVLAIGVVFPIMYAPQAQLFARQFPAEIRYSGISISVQLAGVLGGGIAPLIATKLLSVGGGNPYLIMIYIGSMAMIAIVATTFMPRDQKIIVTDNYKNQDRISLETKATDSS
;
A
#
# COMPACT_ATOMS: atom_id res chain seq x y z
N MET A 1 -10.84 6.45 9.42
CA MET A 1 -9.81 7.49 9.71
C MET A 1 -8.65 6.96 10.57
N VAL A 2 -8.89 6.28 11.70
CA VAL A 2 -7.82 5.72 12.57
C VAL A 2 -6.86 4.72 11.87
N PRO A 3 -7.31 3.83 10.97
CA PRO A 3 -6.45 2.82 10.34
C PRO A 3 -5.53 3.35 9.24
N SER A 4 -5.84 4.51 8.64
CA SER A 4 -5.06 5.10 7.55
C SER A 4 -3.86 5.92 8.05
N LEU A 5 -3.80 6.23 9.34
CA LEU A 5 -2.68 6.96 9.97
C LEU A 5 -1.36 6.16 9.92
N PRO A 6 -1.33 4.86 10.27
CA PRO A 6 -0.16 4.02 10.02
C PRO A 6 0.19 3.92 8.54
N GLN A 7 -0.80 3.85 7.64
CA GLN A 7 -0.55 3.77 6.19
C GLN A 7 0.05 5.05 5.61
N ALA A 8 -0.26 6.22 6.17
CA ALA A 8 0.36 7.48 5.76
C ALA A 8 1.89 7.48 6.00
N SER A 9 2.40 6.67 6.94
CA SER A 9 3.85 6.53 7.18
C SER A 9 4.63 5.98 5.98
N THR A 10 3.98 5.22 5.09
CA THR A 10 4.58 4.72 3.85
C THR A 10 5.01 5.87 2.93
N GLY A 11 4.26 6.97 2.90
CA GLY A 11 4.64 8.18 2.19
C GLY A 11 5.89 8.82 2.75
N GLY A 12 5.98 8.96 4.07
CA GLY A 12 7.19 9.46 4.74
C GLY A 12 8.41 8.58 4.48
N GLY A 13 8.24 7.25 4.50
CA GLY A 13 9.31 6.31 4.18
C GLY A 13 9.79 6.43 2.73
N LEU A 14 8.88 6.51 1.77
CA LEU A 14 9.22 6.72 0.36
C LEU A 14 9.90 8.07 0.13
N MET A 15 9.44 9.12 0.80
CA MET A 15 10.02 10.46 0.71
C MET A 15 11.45 10.48 1.25
N LEU A 16 11.68 9.92 2.44
CA LEU A 16 13.02 9.79 3.03
C LEU A 16 13.95 8.94 2.16
N ALA A 17 13.47 7.81 1.63
CA ALA A 17 14.24 6.97 0.74
C ALA A 17 14.63 7.72 -0.55
N SER A 18 13.70 8.47 -1.13
CA SER A 18 13.93 9.25 -2.36
C SER A 18 14.88 10.42 -2.12
N ILE A 19 14.78 11.10 -0.98
CA ILE A 19 15.74 12.15 -0.57
C ILE A 19 17.14 11.56 -0.37
N ALA A 20 17.25 10.45 0.35
CA ALA A 20 18.53 9.78 0.58
C ALA A 20 19.17 9.36 -0.76
N LEU A 21 18.39 8.77 -1.67
CA LEU A 21 18.83 8.43 -3.02
C LEU A 21 19.21 9.66 -3.84
N GLY A 22 18.47 10.76 -3.72
CA GLY A 22 18.77 12.03 -4.38
C GLY A 22 20.11 12.61 -3.91
N LEU A 23 20.34 12.67 -2.61
CA LEU A 23 21.59 13.14 -2.01
C LEU A 23 22.78 12.28 -2.43
N VAL A 24 22.63 10.95 -2.43
CA VAL A 24 23.69 10.04 -2.91
C VAL A 24 23.93 10.23 -4.41
N SER A 25 22.89 10.55 -5.19
CA SER A 25 23.01 10.78 -6.64
C SER A 25 23.70 12.10 -7.00
N LEU A 26 23.96 13.00 -6.05
CA LEU A 26 24.79 14.20 -6.26
C LEU A 26 26.30 13.87 -6.29
N LEU A 27 26.69 12.69 -5.80
CA LEU A 27 28.07 12.23 -5.86
C LEU A 27 28.44 11.82 -7.31
N PRO A 28 29.69 12.06 -7.75
CA PRO A 28 30.19 11.51 -9.01
C PRO A 28 29.98 10.00 -9.07
N GLU A 29 29.65 9.44 -10.24
CA GLU A 29 29.34 8.00 -10.39
C GLU A 29 30.42 7.09 -9.79
N GLN A 30 31.69 7.43 -9.97
CA GLN A 30 32.83 6.71 -9.40
C GLN A 30 32.80 6.68 -7.86
N ALA A 31 32.39 7.76 -7.20
CA ALA A 31 32.23 7.84 -5.75
C ALA A 31 30.99 7.07 -5.27
N LEU A 32 29.92 7.10 -6.06
CA LEU A 32 28.67 6.38 -5.77
C LEU A 32 28.90 4.86 -5.77
N PHE A 33 29.58 4.33 -6.79
CA PHE A 33 29.89 2.89 -6.89
C PHE A 33 31.00 2.42 -5.94
N SER A 34 31.93 3.29 -5.53
CA SER A 34 33.00 2.91 -4.60
C SER A 34 32.54 2.87 -3.14
N TRP A 35 31.81 3.88 -2.66
CA TRP A 35 31.40 3.95 -1.25
C TRP A 35 30.04 4.61 -0.99
N GLY A 36 29.57 5.49 -1.89
CA GLY A 36 28.31 6.22 -1.71
C GLY A 36 27.09 5.32 -1.55
N TRP A 37 27.10 4.12 -2.15
CA TRP A 37 26.06 3.11 -1.96
C TRP A 37 25.87 2.66 -0.51
N ARG A 38 26.84 2.87 0.39
CA ARG A 38 26.75 2.48 1.82
C ARG A 38 25.94 3.47 2.66
N ILE A 39 25.80 4.72 2.22
CA ILE A 39 25.12 5.79 2.97
C ILE A 39 23.64 5.45 3.27
N PRO A 40 22.83 4.94 2.32
CA PRO A 40 21.44 4.53 2.58
C PRO A 40 21.34 3.37 3.60
N PHE A 41 22.30 2.45 3.61
CA PHE A 41 22.34 1.34 4.57
C PHE A 41 22.68 1.83 5.99
N LEU A 42 23.64 2.74 6.13
CA LEU A 42 23.97 3.37 7.41
C LEU A 42 22.80 4.20 7.95
N ALA A 43 22.11 4.96 7.09
CA ALA A 43 20.88 5.66 7.47
C ALA A 43 19.78 4.70 7.95
N SER A 44 19.68 3.50 7.36
CA SER A 44 18.73 2.47 7.79
C SER A 44 19.02 1.94 9.20
N ILE A 45 20.29 1.90 9.64
CA ILE A 45 20.67 1.54 11.02
C ILE A 45 20.12 2.55 12.02
N VAL A 46 20.23 3.85 11.70
CA VAL A 46 19.69 4.93 12.55
C VAL A 46 18.17 4.80 12.66
N LEU A 47 17.49 4.59 11.53
CA LEU A 47 16.03 4.38 11.48
C LEU A 47 15.59 3.14 12.28
N LEU A 48 16.38 2.05 12.23
CA LEU A 48 16.14 0.86 13.06
C LEU A 48 16.25 1.19 14.55
N GLY A 49 17.25 1.97 14.96
CA GLY A 49 17.40 2.42 16.35
C GLY A 49 16.21 3.24 16.83
N VAL A 50 15.73 4.19 16.01
CA VAL A 50 14.53 4.98 16.30
C VAL A 50 13.28 4.10 16.37
N GLY A 51 13.11 3.18 15.42
CA GLY A 51 11.98 2.25 15.39
C GLY A 51 11.95 1.32 16.60
N TRP A 52 13.12 0.83 17.03
CA TRP A 52 13.27 0.04 18.25
C TRP A 52 12.92 0.87 19.49
N TYR A 53 13.44 2.10 19.59
CA TYR A 53 13.15 3.01 20.70
C TYR A 53 11.65 3.29 20.84
N ILE A 54 10.95 3.57 19.73
CA ILE A 54 9.50 3.77 19.73
C ILE A 54 8.78 2.50 20.18
N ARG A 55 9.17 1.33 19.67
CA ARG A 55 8.56 0.04 20.05
C ARG A 55 8.66 -0.27 21.53
N VAL A 56 9.78 0.08 22.18
CA VAL A 56 9.97 -0.16 23.62
C VAL A 56 9.12 0.79 24.48
N LYS A 57 8.77 1.98 23.96
CA LYS A 57 8.14 3.05 24.73
C LYS A 57 6.61 3.14 24.55
N VAL A 58 6.05 2.48 23.53
CA VAL A 58 4.60 2.42 23.29
C VAL A 58 4.06 1.18 24.02
N PRO A 59 3.29 1.33 25.13
CA PRO A 59 2.64 0.20 25.77
C PRO A 59 1.68 -0.48 24.79
N GLU A 60 1.69 -1.82 24.74
CA GLU A 60 0.73 -2.57 23.93
C GLU A 60 -0.70 -2.24 24.39
N SER A 61 -1.63 -2.09 23.43
CA SER A 61 -3.03 -1.81 23.76
C SER A 61 -3.60 -2.93 24.65
N PRO A 62 -4.45 -2.64 25.65
CA PRO A 62 -5.14 -3.66 26.45
C PRO A 62 -6.00 -4.63 25.62
N ASP A 63 -6.36 -4.27 24.38
CA ASP A 63 -7.00 -5.19 23.42
C ASP A 63 -6.03 -6.22 22.84
N PHE A 64 -4.73 -5.91 22.78
CA PHE A 64 -3.69 -6.82 22.29
C PHE A 64 -3.35 -7.90 23.34
N GLU A 65 -3.37 -7.56 24.63
CA GLU A 65 -3.16 -8.53 25.73
C GLU A 65 -4.30 -9.55 25.81
N LYS A 66 -5.56 -9.12 25.72
CA LYS A 66 -6.73 -10.02 25.69
C LYS A 66 -6.73 -10.96 24.48
N VAL A 67 -6.26 -10.47 23.32
CA VAL A 67 -6.13 -11.28 22.11
C VAL A 67 -4.92 -12.21 22.19
N LYS A 68 -3.85 -11.84 22.91
CA LYS A 68 -2.66 -12.69 23.12
C LYS A 68 -2.99 -13.93 23.97
N GLU A 69 -3.78 -13.76 25.04
CA GLU A 69 -4.29 -14.88 25.85
C GLU A 69 -5.22 -15.81 25.06
N GLN A 70 -6.04 -15.26 24.15
CA GLN A 70 -6.89 -16.06 23.27
C GLN A 70 -6.10 -16.72 22.11
N ALA A 71 -5.05 -16.08 21.61
CA ALA A 71 -4.21 -16.56 20.51
C ALA A 71 -3.23 -17.67 20.94
N GLU A 72 -2.83 -17.73 22.22
CA GLU A 72 -2.02 -18.84 22.76
C GLU A 72 -2.69 -20.21 22.60
N ASN A 73 -4.01 -20.27 22.47
CA ASN A 73 -4.76 -21.51 22.23
C ASN A 73 -4.76 -21.99 20.76
N ILE A 74 -4.25 -21.20 19.79
CA ILE A 74 -4.23 -21.57 18.36
C ILE A 74 -2.81 -21.90 17.92
N LYS A 75 -2.42 -23.18 18.07
CA LYS A 75 -1.05 -23.66 17.79
C LYS A 75 -0.55 -23.44 16.35
N VAL A 76 -1.40 -23.20 15.34
CA VAL A 76 -0.95 -22.88 13.96
C VAL A 76 -1.97 -22.02 13.18
N PRO A 77 -2.02 -20.69 13.40
CA PRO A 77 -2.99 -19.81 12.72
C PRO A 77 -2.76 -19.75 11.20
N ALA A 78 -1.48 -19.76 10.77
CA ALA A 78 -1.08 -19.69 9.37
C ALA A 78 -1.62 -20.86 8.51
N LEU A 79 -1.53 -22.10 9.03
CA LEU A 79 -2.03 -23.28 8.31
C LEU A 79 -3.56 -23.29 8.23
N LYS A 80 -4.24 -22.79 9.27
CA LYS A 80 -5.70 -22.66 9.28
C LYS A 80 -6.19 -21.70 8.20
N VAL A 81 -5.48 -20.59 7.95
CA VAL A 81 -5.83 -19.65 6.87
C VAL A 81 -5.84 -20.36 5.51
N PHE A 82 -4.82 -21.14 5.18
CA PHE A 82 -4.74 -21.87 3.90
C PHE A 82 -5.83 -22.95 3.75
N LYS A 83 -6.21 -23.63 4.84
CA LYS A 83 -7.21 -24.71 4.79
C LYS A 83 -8.65 -24.22 4.89
N GLN A 84 -8.92 -23.21 5.72
CA GLN A 84 -10.28 -22.78 6.06
C GLN A 84 -10.72 -21.54 5.27
N HIS A 85 -9.78 -20.69 4.84
CA HIS A 85 -10.08 -19.44 4.12
C HIS A 85 -9.25 -19.24 2.84
N PRO A 86 -9.09 -20.26 1.96
CA PRO A 86 -8.27 -20.15 0.76
C PRO A 86 -8.80 -19.12 -0.24
N LYS A 87 -10.13 -18.98 -0.34
CA LYS A 87 -10.76 -18.00 -1.23
C LYS A 87 -10.36 -16.58 -0.82
N GLN A 88 -10.55 -16.22 0.44
CA GLN A 88 -10.21 -14.90 0.98
C GLN A 88 -8.72 -14.59 0.83
N LEU A 89 -7.86 -15.56 1.12
CA LEU A 89 -6.42 -15.45 0.93
C LEU A 89 -6.07 -15.16 -0.54
N PHE A 90 -6.58 -15.94 -1.49
CA PHE A 90 -6.29 -15.73 -2.92
C PHE A 90 -6.83 -14.39 -3.42
N THR A 91 -8.03 -13.99 -2.99
CA THR A 91 -8.63 -12.71 -3.37
C THR A 91 -7.78 -11.53 -2.92
N ILE A 92 -7.26 -11.56 -1.68
CA ILE A 92 -6.35 -10.51 -1.19
C ILE A 92 -5.03 -10.55 -1.96
N ILE A 93 -4.44 -11.74 -2.18
CA ILE A 93 -3.16 -11.87 -2.88
C ILE A 93 -3.22 -11.21 -4.25
N VAL A 94 -4.25 -11.52 -5.03
CA VAL A 94 -4.44 -11.00 -6.38
C VAL A 94 -4.71 -9.48 -6.37
N ALA A 95 -5.63 -9.03 -5.51
CA ALA A 95 -5.97 -7.61 -5.39
C ALA A 95 -4.76 -6.76 -5.00
N ARG A 96 -4.00 -7.22 -4.01
CA ARG A 96 -2.79 -6.57 -3.49
C ARG A 96 -1.63 -6.68 -4.50
N ALA A 97 -1.53 -7.78 -5.26
CA ALA A 97 -0.48 -7.94 -6.26
C ALA A 97 -0.60 -6.92 -7.39
N ALA A 98 -1.82 -6.61 -7.87
CA ALA A 98 -2.03 -5.59 -8.90
C ALA A 98 -1.63 -4.18 -8.42
N GLU A 99 -2.02 -3.81 -7.21
CA GLU A 99 -1.67 -2.53 -6.60
C GLU A 99 -0.15 -2.41 -6.37
N ASN A 100 0.50 -3.48 -5.91
CA ASN A 100 1.96 -3.45 -5.78
C ASN A 100 2.68 -3.42 -7.13
N ALA A 101 2.21 -4.18 -8.11
CA ALA A 101 2.75 -4.10 -9.47
C ALA A 101 2.70 -2.66 -9.97
N TRP A 102 1.58 -1.95 -9.76
CA TRP A 102 1.48 -0.53 -10.09
C TRP A 102 2.51 0.33 -9.36
N PHE A 103 2.60 0.21 -8.04
CA PHE A 103 3.52 1.02 -7.25
C PHE A 103 4.98 0.86 -7.67
N TYR A 104 5.44 -0.39 -7.85
CA TYR A 104 6.81 -0.69 -8.27
C TYR A 104 7.06 -0.33 -9.73
N ILE A 105 6.04 -0.37 -10.59
CA ILE A 105 6.15 0.13 -11.95
C ILE A 105 6.27 1.67 -11.97
N ALA A 106 5.42 2.38 -11.23
CA ALA A 106 5.41 3.83 -11.16
C ALA A 106 6.66 4.42 -10.48
N SER A 107 7.27 3.68 -9.54
CA SER A 107 8.49 4.11 -8.84
C SER A 107 9.77 3.57 -9.50
N THR A 108 10.08 2.29 -9.27
CA THR A 108 11.36 1.68 -9.65
C THR A 108 11.51 1.52 -11.16
N PHE A 109 10.51 0.93 -11.84
CA PHE A 109 10.60 0.69 -13.29
C PHE A 109 10.63 2.01 -14.06
N THR A 110 9.77 2.96 -13.70
CA THR A 110 9.71 4.28 -14.36
C THR A 110 11.02 5.03 -14.22
N LEU A 111 11.67 4.96 -13.05
CA LEU A 111 13.01 5.52 -12.86
C LEU A 111 14.04 4.88 -13.80
N ALA A 112 14.08 3.55 -13.89
CA ALA A 112 14.99 2.87 -14.80
C ALA A 112 14.67 3.18 -16.27
N TYR A 113 13.39 3.16 -16.66
CA TYR A 113 12.93 3.41 -18.02
C TYR A 113 13.25 4.82 -18.51
N THR A 114 12.93 5.83 -17.71
CA THR A 114 13.16 7.24 -18.07
C THR A 114 14.64 7.59 -18.13
N THR A 115 15.46 7.04 -17.23
CA THR A 115 16.91 7.29 -17.23
C THR A 115 17.65 6.55 -18.33
N THR A 116 17.29 5.28 -18.60
CA THR A 116 18.00 4.45 -19.59
C THR A 116 17.51 4.61 -21.02
N GLN A 117 16.19 4.69 -21.25
CA GLN A 117 15.61 4.72 -22.60
C GLN A 117 15.30 6.14 -23.06
N LEU A 118 14.83 7.00 -22.15
CA LEU A 118 14.43 8.37 -22.50
C LEU A 118 15.55 9.40 -22.28
N GLY A 119 16.60 9.03 -21.54
CA GLY A 119 17.75 9.89 -21.25
C GLY A 119 17.45 11.03 -20.27
N ILE A 120 16.36 10.94 -19.51
CA ILE A 120 15.97 11.97 -18.54
C ILE A 120 16.90 11.87 -17.32
N PRO A 121 17.44 13.00 -16.82
CA PRO A 121 18.30 12.98 -15.64
C PRO A 121 17.60 12.33 -14.43
N ARG A 122 18.31 11.44 -13.74
CA ARG A 122 17.81 10.73 -12.55
C ARG A 122 17.25 11.67 -11.47
N GLN A 123 17.89 12.82 -11.28
CA GLN A 123 17.52 13.79 -10.26
C GLN A 123 16.10 14.36 -10.47
N GLU A 124 15.70 14.57 -11.72
CA GLU A 124 14.36 15.04 -12.11
C GLU A 124 13.27 14.05 -11.68
N ILE A 125 13.52 12.76 -11.92
CA ILE A 125 12.59 11.69 -11.60
C ILE A 125 12.51 11.46 -10.08
N LEU A 126 13.64 11.55 -9.38
CA LEU A 126 13.67 11.49 -7.92
C LEU A 126 12.93 12.68 -7.30
N PHE A 127 13.09 13.88 -7.84
CA PHE A 127 12.34 15.06 -7.40
C PHE A 127 10.82 14.85 -7.58
N ALA A 128 10.38 14.39 -8.75
CA ALA A 128 8.98 14.06 -9.00
C ALA A 128 8.46 12.97 -8.04
N THR A 129 9.29 11.99 -7.70
CA THR A 129 8.95 10.93 -6.73
C THR A 129 8.80 11.49 -5.31
N ILE A 130 9.66 12.43 -4.89
CA ILE A 130 9.54 13.14 -3.61
C ILE A 130 8.23 13.93 -3.56
N CYS A 131 7.91 14.68 -4.63
CA CYS A 131 6.64 15.39 -4.74
C CYS A 131 5.44 14.42 -4.66
N GLY A 132 5.49 13.29 -5.37
CA GLY A 132 4.46 12.24 -5.31
C GLY A 132 4.31 11.67 -3.90
N ALA A 133 5.42 11.43 -3.20
CA ALA A 133 5.42 10.95 -1.81
C ALA A 133 4.84 11.99 -0.84
N ALA A 134 5.09 13.28 -1.05
CA ALA A 134 4.45 14.35 -0.28
C ALA A 134 2.93 14.35 -0.50
N VAL A 135 2.48 14.23 -1.76
CA VAL A 135 1.05 14.17 -2.09
C VAL A 135 0.40 12.94 -1.46
N ILE A 136 1.07 11.78 -1.45
CA ILE A 136 0.57 10.55 -0.82
C ILE A 136 0.29 10.75 0.68
N LEU A 137 1.09 11.56 1.37
CA LEU A 137 0.96 11.80 2.81
C LEU A 137 -0.37 12.48 3.13
N PHE A 138 -0.84 13.36 2.24
CA PHE A 138 -2.12 14.07 2.37
C PHE A 138 -3.28 13.28 1.73
N MET A 139 -3.04 12.62 0.60
CA MET A 139 -4.07 11.87 -0.11
C MET A 139 -4.48 10.58 0.58
N THR A 140 -3.57 9.91 1.30
CA THR A 140 -3.88 8.69 2.05
C THR A 140 -4.97 8.92 3.12
N PRO A 141 -4.86 9.89 4.05
CA PRO A 141 -5.93 10.15 5.02
C PRO A 141 -7.20 10.68 4.36
N LEU A 142 -7.09 11.48 3.29
CA LEU A 142 -8.26 11.97 2.54
C LEU A 142 -9.04 10.83 1.89
N CYS A 143 -8.34 9.93 1.19
CA CYS A 143 -8.93 8.73 0.58
C CYS A 143 -9.45 7.77 1.65
N GLY A 144 -8.81 7.69 2.81
CA GLY A 144 -9.30 6.92 3.95
C GLY A 144 -10.64 7.45 4.49
N HIS A 145 -10.77 8.77 4.64
CA HIS A 145 -12.04 9.40 5.05
C HIS A 145 -13.14 9.23 4.00
N LEU A 146 -12.80 9.37 2.71
CA LEU A 146 -13.75 9.19 1.63
C LEU A 146 -14.18 7.72 1.51
N SER A 147 -13.25 6.79 1.71
CA SER A 147 -13.51 5.35 1.76
C SER A 147 -14.48 4.97 2.88
N ASP A 148 -14.44 5.65 4.03
CA ASP A 148 -15.37 5.39 5.13
C ASP A 148 -16.82 5.77 4.75
N LYS A 149 -17.01 6.73 3.83
CA LYS A 149 -18.33 7.18 3.36
C LYS A 149 -18.85 6.38 2.15
N VAL A 150 -18.00 6.11 1.17
CA VAL A 150 -18.36 5.46 -0.11
C VAL A 150 -18.35 3.93 -0.01
N GLY A 151 -17.67 3.40 1.01
CA GLY A 151 -17.41 1.98 1.19
C GLY A 151 -16.01 1.60 0.69
N GLN A 152 -15.31 0.78 1.47
CA GLN A 152 -13.92 0.39 1.23
C GLN A 152 -13.79 -0.48 -0.01
N ARG A 153 -14.77 -1.37 -0.25
CA ARG A 153 -14.77 -2.21 -1.44
C ARG A 153 -14.98 -1.37 -2.70
N ASN A 154 -15.92 -0.43 -2.67
CA ASN A 154 -16.23 0.43 -3.81
C ASN A 154 -15.07 1.37 -4.14
N MET A 155 -14.45 1.96 -3.11
CA MET A 155 -13.28 2.82 -3.27
C MET A 155 -12.10 2.06 -3.89
N PHE A 156 -11.85 0.82 -3.44
CA PHE A 156 -10.80 -0.02 -4.00
C PHE A 156 -11.06 -0.41 -5.46
N MET A 157 -12.30 -0.80 -5.80
CA MET A 157 -12.69 -1.07 -7.19
C MET A 157 -12.54 0.17 -8.08
N PHE A 158 -12.92 1.35 -7.59
CA PHE A 158 -12.73 2.61 -8.30
C PHE A 158 -11.23 2.87 -8.57
N GLY A 159 -10.37 2.66 -7.57
CA GLY A 159 -8.92 2.76 -7.74
C GLY A 159 -8.37 1.81 -8.79
N LEU A 160 -8.86 0.57 -8.85
CA LEU A 160 -8.45 -0.39 -9.89
C LEU A 160 -8.93 0.00 -11.30
N CYS A 161 -10.12 0.58 -11.42
CA CYS A 161 -10.59 1.12 -12.70
C CYS A 161 -9.75 2.32 -13.14
N VAL A 162 -9.45 3.24 -12.22
CA VAL A 162 -8.55 4.38 -12.47
C VAL A 162 -7.17 3.87 -12.88
N LEU A 163 -6.64 2.86 -12.21
CA LEU A 163 -5.37 2.21 -12.56
C LEU A 163 -5.38 1.69 -14.01
N ALA A 164 -6.42 0.93 -14.39
CA ALA A 164 -6.52 0.36 -15.72
C ALA A 164 -6.56 1.46 -16.80
N LEU A 165 -7.36 2.51 -16.58
CA LEU A 165 -7.49 3.64 -17.50
C LEU A 165 -6.25 4.54 -17.52
N PHE A 166 -5.61 4.75 -16.36
CA PHE A 166 -4.47 5.65 -16.21
C PHE A 166 -3.15 5.03 -16.69
N SER A 167 -3.09 3.70 -16.86
CA SER A 167 -1.90 3.02 -17.41
C SER A 167 -1.48 3.58 -18.78
N TYR A 168 -2.43 3.85 -19.68
CA TYR A 168 -2.16 4.44 -21.00
C TYR A 168 -1.64 5.89 -20.95
N PRO A 169 -2.37 6.87 -20.33
CA PRO A 169 -1.91 8.25 -20.27
C PRO A 169 -0.60 8.37 -19.48
N PHE A 170 -0.34 7.53 -18.48
CA PHE A 170 0.92 7.50 -17.76
C PHE A 170 2.12 7.30 -18.71
N PHE A 171 2.14 6.21 -19.48
CA PHE A 171 3.23 5.94 -20.41
C PHE A 171 3.26 6.90 -21.60
N SER A 172 2.10 7.43 -22.02
CA SER A 172 2.03 8.47 -23.07
C SER A 172 2.69 9.78 -22.62
N MET A 173 2.41 10.23 -21.39
CA MET A 173 3.06 11.41 -20.79
C MET A 173 4.58 11.20 -20.64
N LEU A 174 5.01 10.01 -20.20
CA LEU A 174 6.43 9.68 -20.11
C LEU A 174 7.14 9.76 -21.47
N ASN A 175 6.53 9.22 -22.51
CA ASN A 175 7.09 9.23 -23.87
C ASN A 175 7.17 10.62 -24.51
N THR A 176 6.45 11.61 -23.97
CA THR A 176 6.52 12.99 -24.48
C THR A 176 7.89 13.62 -24.20
N LYS A 177 8.65 13.10 -23.22
CA LYS A 177 9.96 13.62 -22.76
C LYS A 177 9.92 15.07 -22.23
N ASP A 178 8.75 15.68 -22.17
CA ASP A 178 8.54 16.97 -21.55
C ASP A 178 8.64 16.82 -20.02
N PRO A 179 9.54 17.57 -19.35
CA PRO A 179 9.75 17.45 -17.90
C PRO A 179 8.47 17.66 -17.08
N VAL A 180 7.62 18.61 -17.46
CA VAL A 180 6.40 18.95 -16.72
C VAL A 180 5.39 17.82 -16.82
N LEU A 181 5.22 17.24 -18.01
CA LEU A 181 4.31 16.10 -18.21
C LEU A 181 4.82 14.84 -17.50
N VAL A 182 6.14 14.57 -17.55
CA VAL A 182 6.76 13.44 -16.85
C VAL A 182 6.59 13.57 -15.34
N TRP A 183 6.86 14.74 -14.78
CA TRP A 183 6.68 15.00 -13.35
C TRP A 183 5.22 14.84 -12.94
N THR A 184 4.29 15.41 -13.71
CA THR A 184 2.86 15.30 -13.46
C THR A 184 2.41 13.83 -13.49
N ALA A 185 2.88 13.05 -14.46
CA ALA A 185 2.55 11.63 -14.57
C ALA A 185 2.99 10.83 -13.33
N ILE A 186 4.21 11.06 -12.84
CA ILE A 186 4.77 10.39 -11.65
C ILE A 186 4.03 10.83 -10.38
N VAL A 187 3.79 12.13 -10.22
CA VAL A 187 3.06 12.68 -9.06
C VAL A 187 1.63 12.15 -9.02
N LEU A 188 0.94 12.04 -10.15
CA LEU A 188 -0.40 11.45 -10.20
C LEU A 188 -0.38 9.94 -9.95
N ALA A 189 0.57 9.21 -10.55
CA ALA A 189 0.68 7.77 -10.39
C ALA A 189 0.92 7.35 -8.93
N ILE A 190 1.88 8.00 -8.27
CA ILE A 190 2.28 7.72 -6.88
C ILE A 190 1.36 8.46 -5.91
N GLY A 191 1.11 9.74 -6.12
CA GLY A 191 0.41 10.59 -5.17
C GLY A 191 -1.11 10.49 -5.19
N VAL A 192 -1.73 10.03 -6.28
CA VAL A 192 -3.20 9.99 -6.42
C VAL A 192 -3.71 8.59 -6.68
N VAL A 193 -3.24 7.91 -7.73
CA VAL A 193 -3.76 6.58 -8.13
C VAL A 193 -3.48 5.54 -7.05
N PHE A 194 -2.26 5.52 -6.51
CA PHE A 194 -1.88 4.59 -5.44
C PHE A 194 -2.71 4.78 -4.14
N PRO A 195 -2.84 5.97 -3.53
CA PRO A 195 -3.56 6.11 -2.26
C PRO A 195 -5.05 5.80 -2.34
N ILE A 196 -5.69 5.97 -3.52
CA ILE A 196 -7.08 5.54 -3.72
C ILE A 196 -7.23 4.04 -3.47
N MET A 197 -6.25 3.24 -3.90
CA MET A 197 -6.21 1.79 -3.65
C MET A 197 -5.67 1.47 -2.26
N TYR A 198 -4.62 2.16 -1.81
CA TYR A 198 -3.88 1.80 -0.59
C TYR A 198 -4.66 2.12 0.70
N ALA A 199 -5.34 3.26 0.76
CA ALA A 199 -6.08 3.69 1.96
C ALA A 199 -7.23 2.76 2.40
N PRO A 200 -8.11 2.24 1.52
CA PRO A 200 -9.17 1.32 1.93
C PRO A 200 -8.67 -0.08 2.36
N GLN A 201 -7.46 -0.49 1.96
CA GLN A 201 -6.98 -1.87 2.11
C GLN A 201 -6.93 -2.35 3.56
N ALA A 202 -6.45 -1.52 4.49
CA ALA A 202 -6.28 -1.95 5.90
C ALA A 202 -7.59 -2.47 6.50
N GLN A 203 -8.70 -1.80 6.18
CA GLN A 203 -10.02 -2.18 6.66
C GLN A 203 -10.67 -3.25 5.79
N LEU A 204 -10.52 -3.16 4.47
CA LEU A 204 -11.07 -4.14 3.53
C LEU A 204 -10.50 -5.55 3.78
N PHE A 205 -9.19 -5.66 4.04
CA PHE A 205 -8.52 -6.94 4.31
C PHE A 205 -8.79 -7.45 5.72
N ALA A 206 -8.90 -6.56 6.72
CA ALA A 206 -9.29 -6.93 8.07
C ALA A 206 -10.64 -7.65 8.12
N ARG A 207 -11.59 -7.26 7.28
CA ARG A 207 -12.93 -7.86 7.24
C ARG A 207 -12.97 -9.24 6.57
N GLN A 208 -11.93 -9.64 5.84
CA GLN A 208 -11.91 -10.93 5.15
C GLN A 208 -11.67 -12.12 6.08
N PHE A 209 -11.05 -11.86 7.23
CA PHE A 209 -10.65 -12.90 8.16
C PHE A 209 -11.32 -12.70 9.53
N PRO A 210 -11.75 -13.79 10.19
CA PRO A 210 -12.21 -13.73 11.57
C PRO A 210 -11.08 -13.27 12.49
N ALA A 211 -11.43 -12.61 13.60
CA ALA A 211 -10.48 -11.92 14.47
C ALA A 211 -9.29 -12.80 14.90
N GLU A 212 -9.56 -14.08 15.18
CA GLU A 212 -8.61 -15.10 15.62
C GLU A 212 -7.43 -15.35 14.66
N ILE A 213 -7.66 -15.25 13.34
CA ILE A 213 -6.63 -15.52 12.32
C ILE A 213 -6.31 -14.29 11.47
N ARG A 214 -6.93 -13.15 11.76
CA ARG A 214 -6.87 -11.94 10.95
C ARG A 214 -5.45 -11.45 10.73
N TYR A 215 -4.67 -11.36 11.80
CA TYR A 215 -3.29 -10.88 11.72
C TYR A 215 -2.42 -11.78 10.82
N SER A 216 -2.43 -13.09 11.06
CA SER A 216 -1.68 -14.05 10.26
C SER A 216 -2.16 -14.12 8.81
N GLY A 217 -3.47 -14.11 8.59
CA GLY A 217 -4.07 -14.16 7.25
C GLY A 217 -3.72 -12.95 6.38
N ILE A 218 -3.80 -11.74 6.95
CA ILE A 218 -3.37 -10.51 6.26
C ILE A 218 -1.87 -10.56 5.99
N SER A 219 -1.05 -10.86 6.99
CA SER A 219 0.41 -10.86 6.85
C SER A 219 0.88 -11.82 5.74
N ILE A 220 0.38 -13.06 5.72
CA ILE A 220 0.72 -14.05 4.69
C ILE A 220 0.26 -13.58 3.32
N SER A 221 -0.98 -13.10 3.20
CA SER A 221 -1.54 -12.65 1.92
C SER A 221 -0.76 -11.46 1.36
N VAL A 222 -0.38 -10.50 2.21
CA VAL A 222 0.39 -9.31 1.83
C VAL A 222 1.81 -9.68 1.42
N GLN A 223 2.47 -10.61 2.12
CA GLN A 223 3.81 -11.05 1.77
C GLN A 223 3.84 -11.79 0.43
N LEU A 224 2.91 -12.73 0.20
CA LEU A 224 2.79 -13.42 -1.08
C LEU A 224 2.48 -12.46 -2.23
N ALA A 225 1.57 -11.50 -2.00
CA ALA A 225 1.31 -10.44 -2.95
C ALA A 225 2.53 -9.54 -3.18
N GLY A 226 3.42 -9.39 -2.20
CA GLY A 226 4.68 -8.64 -2.30
C GLY A 226 5.66 -9.32 -3.22
N VAL A 227 5.79 -10.63 -3.12
CA VAL A 227 6.64 -11.41 -4.03
C VAL A 227 6.11 -11.30 -5.47
N LEU A 228 4.80 -11.54 -5.66
CA LEU A 228 4.20 -11.54 -7.00
C LEU A 228 4.11 -10.14 -7.62
N GLY A 229 3.57 -9.17 -6.88
CA GLY A 229 3.35 -7.82 -7.39
C GLY A 229 4.56 -6.91 -7.27
N GLY A 230 5.37 -7.05 -6.22
CA GLY A 230 6.50 -6.14 -5.98
C GLY A 230 7.81 -6.59 -6.59
N GLY A 231 8.14 -7.88 -6.46
CA GLY A 231 9.40 -8.43 -6.97
C GLY A 231 9.33 -8.84 -8.44
N ILE A 232 8.29 -9.60 -8.82
CA ILE A 232 8.20 -10.20 -10.15
C ILE A 232 7.71 -9.19 -11.21
N ALA A 233 6.82 -8.25 -10.85
CA ALA A 233 6.22 -7.34 -11.83
C ALA A 233 7.24 -6.46 -12.58
N PRO A 234 8.24 -5.83 -11.93
CA PRO A 234 9.25 -5.05 -12.65
C PRO A 234 10.14 -5.89 -13.58
N LEU A 235 10.42 -7.15 -13.22
CA LEU A 235 11.16 -8.08 -14.07
C LEU A 235 10.36 -8.44 -15.32
N ILE A 236 9.07 -8.72 -15.16
CA ILE A 236 8.15 -8.95 -16.29
C ILE A 236 8.08 -7.69 -17.15
N ALA A 237 7.90 -6.51 -16.56
CA ALA A 237 7.82 -5.24 -17.28
C ALA A 237 9.10 -4.98 -18.10
N THR A 238 10.28 -5.24 -17.53
CA THR A 238 11.57 -5.11 -18.22
C THR A 238 11.69 -6.08 -19.39
N LYS A 239 11.28 -7.34 -19.20
CA LYS A 239 11.26 -8.34 -20.28
C LYS A 239 10.27 -7.97 -21.39
N LEU A 240 9.07 -7.52 -21.03
CA LEU A 240 8.05 -7.07 -21.98
C LEU A 240 8.53 -5.84 -22.76
N LEU A 241 9.23 -4.91 -22.11
CA LEU A 241 9.82 -3.76 -22.78
C LEU A 241 10.88 -4.18 -23.82
N SER A 242 11.72 -5.14 -23.46
CA SER A 242 12.75 -5.69 -24.35
C SER A 242 12.13 -6.38 -25.58
N VAL A 243 11.10 -7.20 -25.39
CA VAL A 243 10.36 -7.86 -26.47
C VAL A 243 9.59 -6.86 -27.34
N GLY A 244 9.06 -5.80 -26.72
CA GLY A 244 8.33 -4.73 -27.41
C GLY A 244 9.22 -3.72 -28.13
N GLY A 245 10.54 -3.93 -28.21
CA GLY A 245 11.47 -3.02 -28.88
C GLY A 245 11.54 -1.63 -28.25
N GLY A 246 11.28 -1.51 -26.94
CA GLY A 246 11.24 -0.23 -26.22
C GLY A 246 9.84 0.40 -26.14
N ASN A 247 8.82 -0.18 -26.75
CA ASN A 247 7.45 0.29 -26.64
C ASN A 247 6.77 -0.24 -25.34
N PRO A 248 6.27 0.64 -24.45
CA PRO A 248 5.63 0.23 -23.20
C PRO A 248 4.23 -0.37 -23.37
N TYR A 249 3.71 -0.52 -24.58
CA TYR A 249 2.38 -1.06 -24.86
C TYR A 249 2.10 -2.42 -24.19
N LEU A 250 3.08 -3.34 -24.23
CA LEU A 250 2.95 -4.65 -23.58
C LEU A 250 2.84 -4.54 -22.05
N ILE A 251 3.45 -3.52 -21.47
CA ILE A 251 3.37 -3.23 -20.02
C ILE A 251 1.98 -2.69 -19.68
N MET A 252 1.40 -1.84 -20.52
CA MET A 252 0.03 -1.35 -20.35
C MET A 252 -0.97 -2.52 -20.34
N ILE A 253 -0.83 -3.48 -21.26
CA ILE A 253 -1.66 -4.69 -21.30
C ILE A 253 -1.46 -5.52 -20.03
N TYR A 254 -0.21 -5.68 -19.58
CA TYR A 254 0.09 -6.41 -18.34
C TYR A 254 -0.58 -5.77 -17.12
N ILE A 255 -0.42 -4.46 -16.91
CA ILE A 255 -1.06 -3.72 -15.81
C ILE A 255 -2.59 -3.77 -15.94
N GLY A 256 -3.13 -3.56 -17.14
CA GLY A 256 -4.56 -3.64 -17.42
C GLY A 256 -5.13 -5.02 -17.09
N SER A 257 -4.43 -6.10 -17.48
CA SER A 257 -4.85 -7.46 -17.15
C SER A 257 -4.80 -7.74 -15.64
N MET A 258 -3.74 -7.30 -14.95
CA MET A 258 -3.63 -7.40 -13.48
C MET A 258 -4.76 -6.62 -12.79
N ALA A 259 -5.07 -5.41 -13.26
CA ALA A 259 -6.17 -4.60 -12.76
C ALA A 259 -7.52 -5.29 -12.98
N MET A 260 -7.77 -5.87 -14.16
CA MET A 260 -9.01 -6.61 -14.44
C MET A 260 -9.16 -7.84 -13.56
N ILE A 261 -8.10 -8.63 -13.38
CA ILE A 261 -8.12 -9.79 -12.48
C ILE A 261 -8.36 -9.33 -11.03
N ALA A 262 -7.75 -8.23 -10.60
CA ALA A 262 -7.97 -7.65 -9.29
C ALA A 262 -9.39 -7.10 -9.09
N ILE A 263 -10.02 -6.53 -10.14
CA ILE A 263 -11.42 -6.08 -10.10
C ILE A 263 -12.32 -7.30 -9.87
N VAL A 264 -12.14 -8.35 -10.68
CA VAL A 264 -12.89 -9.60 -10.56
C VAL A 264 -12.69 -10.21 -9.17
N ALA A 265 -11.46 -10.29 -8.67
CA ALA A 265 -11.18 -10.75 -7.32
C ALA A 265 -11.94 -9.90 -6.27
N THR A 266 -11.83 -8.57 -6.35
CA THR A 266 -12.50 -7.65 -5.42
C THR A 266 -14.02 -7.82 -5.43
N THR A 267 -14.63 -8.29 -6.52
CA THR A 267 -16.08 -8.54 -6.52
C THR A 267 -16.51 -9.68 -5.58
N PHE A 268 -15.62 -10.63 -5.30
CA PHE A 268 -15.85 -11.74 -4.36
C PHE A 268 -15.65 -11.33 -2.89
N MET A 269 -15.10 -10.14 -2.63
CA MET A 269 -14.95 -9.62 -1.28
C MET A 269 -16.32 -9.20 -0.70
N PRO A 270 -16.65 -9.50 0.57
CA PRO A 270 -17.87 -9.02 1.22
C PRO A 270 -18.02 -7.51 1.08
N ARG A 271 -19.26 -7.05 0.80
CA ARG A 271 -19.59 -5.63 0.73
C ARG A 271 -19.54 -5.00 2.12
N ASP A 272 -19.28 -3.69 2.15
CA ASP A 272 -19.33 -2.90 3.37
C ASP A 272 -20.69 -3.07 4.05
N GLN A 273 -20.72 -3.72 5.21
CA GLN A 273 -21.88 -3.64 6.10
C GLN A 273 -21.87 -2.24 6.70
N LYS A 274 -22.93 -1.46 6.47
CA LYS A 274 -23.19 -0.30 7.33
C LYS A 274 -23.23 -0.86 8.74
N ILE A 275 -22.27 -0.47 9.58
CA ILE A 275 -22.41 -0.66 11.01
C ILE A 275 -23.62 0.19 11.37
N ILE A 276 -24.80 -0.44 11.41
CA ILE A 276 -25.91 0.08 12.18
C ILE A 276 -25.33 0.03 13.59
N VAL A 277 -24.89 1.18 14.09
CA VAL A 277 -24.65 1.35 15.51
C VAL A 277 -26.02 1.19 16.12
N THR A 278 -26.44 -0.05 16.38
CA THR A 278 -27.58 -0.29 17.24
C THR A 278 -27.19 0.37 18.55
N ASP A 279 -28.02 1.29 19.04
CA ASP A 279 -27.91 2.10 20.26
C ASP A 279 -27.73 1.27 21.57
N ASN A 280 -27.13 0.09 21.51
CA ASN A 280 -26.91 -0.80 22.65
C ASN A 280 -25.93 -0.22 23.68
N TYR A 281 -25.09 0.76 23.32
CA TYR A 281 -24.28 1.49 24.30
C TYR A 281 -25.13 2.43 25.18
N LYS A 282 -26.19 3.04 24.64
CA LYS A 282 -27.08 3.91 25.45
C LYS A 282 -27.96 3.14 26.42
N ASN A 283 -28.32 1.89 26.10
CA ASN A 283 -29.13 1.07 27.00
C ASN A 283 -28.33 0.44 28.14
N GLN A 284 -27.05 0.07 27.94
CA GLN A 284 -26.22 -0.45 29.05
C GLN A 284 -25.91 0.61 30.10
N ASP A 285 -25.69 1.87 29.69
CA ASP A 285 -25.50 2.98 30.64
C ASP A 285 -26.81 3.36 31.35
N ARG A 286 -27.98 3.28 30.68
CA ARG A 286 -29.28 3.49 31.33
C ARG A 286 -29.62 2.42 32.37
N ILE A 287 -29.42 1.14 32.03
CA ILE A 287 -29.73 0.02 32.93
C ILE A 287 -28.80 0.07 34.17
N SER A 288 -27.51 0.37 33.99
CA SER A 288 -26.58 0.49 35.11
C SER A 288 -26.84 1.70 36.02
N LEU A 289 -27.41 2.78 35.49
CA LEU A 289 -27.87 3.93 36.27
C LEU A 289 -29.18 3.66 37.03
N GLU A 290 -30.13 2.93 36.44
CA GLU A 290 -31.37 2.53 37.11
C GLU A 290 -31.13 1.51 38.24
N THR A 291 -30.27 0.50 38.04
CA THR A 291 -29.94 -0.48 39.09
C THR A 291 -29.27 0.19 40.30
N LYS A 292 -28.40 1.18 40.07
CA LYS A 292 -27.76 1.97 41.15
C LYS A 292 -28.73 2.86 41.92
N ALA A 293 -29.82 3.32 41.30
CA ALA A 293 -30.80 4.17 41.96
C ALA A 293 -31.67 3.35 42.94
N THR A 294 -32.07 2.12 42.56
CA THR A 294 -32.87 1.22 43.41
C THR A 294 -32.12 0.61 44.60
N ASP A 295 -30.79 0.45 44.53
CA ASP A 295 -29.98 -0.04 45.66
C ASP A 295 -29.65 1.07 46.69
N SER A 296 -30.06 2.31 46.45
CA SER A 296 -29.76 3.49 47.29
C SER A 296 -30.95 4.06 48.06
N SER A 297 -32.09 3.36 48.04
CA SER A 297 -33.36 3.71 48.68
C SER A 297 -33.88 2.56 49.52
#